data_AF-A0A8H5XNR6-F1
#
_entry.id   AF-A0A8H5XNR6-F1
#
_cell.length_a   1.000
_cell.length_b   1.000
_cell.length_c   1.000
_cell.angle_alpha   90.00
_cell.angle_beta   90.00
_cell.angle_gamma   90.00
#
_symmetry.space_group_name_H-M   'P 1'
#
loop_
_entity.id
_entity.type
_entity.pdbx_description
1 polymer ?
#
loop_
_entity_poly.entity_id
_entity_poly.type
_entity_poly.pdbx_seq_one_letter_code
_entity_poly.pdbx_strand_id
1 'polypeptide(L)'
;RKWDTASRSTARSKATQVLRTTQITRRHPSSYTKHKQKAALEHVSDAQTSFSGSTRVPSSSRNASKKEQMPPLQTASKKKTAEAFLRWAKSLDPLTLVVYSDGSLSEKGVASYGFTIHQDHSPIFDGSGRLGPAEVFDAEATGALEGLKAALNLRESASQNIFICLDNLAAATCLQGTPSDSSQHIFLEFQALVTSHGAADKLAKAASSLPEPAGARPTLAYLRSIARQKPKDTFETWWSASAPEQYKRLNLKATTGCPPELSLPRAALHHLLAARSRHGDFAAYHERFDHDDARLVCSCGRRKAPDHIFYCRRIPPRYRMRLAPSPNAAVNFAIGKDFTKFVDLSKNSAFFGKICPRH
;
A
#
# COMPACT_ATOMS: atom_id res chain seq x y z
N ARG A 1 -4.40 -10.01 -44.07
CA ARG A 1 -4.50 -11.51 -44.02
C ARG A 1 -3.14 -12.25 -44.14
N LYS A 2 -1.98 -11.59 -44.00
CA LYS A 2 -0.66 -12.26 -43.84
C LYS A 2 0.07 -11.80 -42.55
N TRP A 3 -0.70 -11.56 -41.48
CA TRP A 3 -0.21 -11.25 -40.13
C TRP A 3 -0.73 -12.25 -39.07
N ASP A 4 -1.34 -13.37 -39.49
CA ASP A 4 -2.28 -14.11 -38.63
C ASP A 4 -1.72 -15.26 -37.78
N THR A 5 -0.44 -15.60 -37.88
CA THR A 5 0.11 -16.73 -37.07
C THR A 5 1.53 -16.50 -36.55
N ALA A 6 2.42 -15.90 -37.36
CA ALA A 6 3.81 -15.65 -36.96
C ALA A 6 3.97 -14.47 -35.98
N SER A 7 3.17 -13.41 -36.13
CA SER A 7 3.21 -12.26 -35.21
C SER A 7 2.55 -12.61 -33.87
N ARG A 8 1.53 -13.47 -33.89
CA ARG A 8 0.96 -14.08 -32.68
C ARG A 8 2.01 -14.90 -31.94
N SER A 9 2.81 -15.75 -32.59
CA SER A 9 3.86 -16.53 -31.89
C SER A 9 5.03 -15.67 -31.39
N THR A 10 5.42 -14.64 -32.14
CA THR A 10 6.53 -13.76 -31.79
C THR A 10 6.19 -12.83 -30.61
N ALA A 11 5.02 -12.16 -30.64
CA ALA A 11 4.52 -11.35 -29.52
C ALA A 11 4.23 -12.21 -28.27
N ARG A 12 3.74 -13.45 -28.45
CA ARG A 12 3.52 -14.44 -27.37
C ARG A 12 4.79 -14.84 -26.64
N SER A 13 5.98 -14.72 -27.26
CA SER A 13 7.25 -15.13 -26.66
C SER A 13 8.06 -13.98 -26.04
N LYS A 14 7.65 -12.72 -26.25
CA LYS A 14 8.49 -11.54 -26.01
C LYS A 14 7.90 -10.47 -25.07
N ALA A 15 6.59 -10.43 -24.84
CA ALA A 15 6.00 -9.45 -23.92
C ALA A 15 6.54 -9.66 -22.49
N THR A 16 7.43 -8.76 -22.07
CA THR A 16 8.15 -8.86 -20.78
C THR A 16 7.51 -7.97 -19.72
N GLN A 17 6.81 -6.90 -20.13
CA GLN A 17 6.09 -6.01 -19.22
C GLN A 17 4.72 -5.59 -19.75
N VAL A 18 3.80 -5.38 -18.80
CA VAL A 18 2.45 -4.89 -19.02
C VAL A 18 2.23 -3.64 -18.20
N LEU A 19 1.94 -2.53 -18.89
CA LEU A 19 1.58 -1.26 -18.28
C LEU A 19 0.07 -1.18 -18.11
N ARG A 20 -0.42 -0.97 -16.88
CA ARG A 20 -1.82 -0.61 -16.63
C ARG A 20 -1.93 0.90 -16.53
N THR A 21 -2.76 1.50 -17.38
CA THR A 21 -2.97 2.96 -17.42
C THR A 21 -3.50 3.53 -16.10
N THR A 22 -4.14 2.73 -15.24
CA THR A 22 -4.57 3.17 -13.89
C THR A 22 -3.49 3.14 -12.80
N GLN A 23 -2.28 2.65 -13.06
CA GLN A 23 -1.21 2.54 -12.04
C GLN A 23 -0.11 3.62 -12.12
N ILE A 24 -0.15 4.56 -13.07
CA ILE A 24 0.81 5.68 -13.11
C ILE A 24 0.33 6.80 -12.16
N THR A 25 0.10 6.45 -10.90
CA THR A 25 0.04 7.40 -9.80
C THR A 25 1.31 7.22 -8.99
N ARG A 26 2.14 8.26 -8.94
CA ARG A 26 3.40 8.38 -8.19
C ARG A 26 3.48 7.42 -6.99
N ARG A 27 4.32 6.39 -7.08
CA ARG A 27 4.84 5.73 -5.87
C ARG A 27 5.90 6.64 -5.27
N HIS A 28 5.56 7.38 -4.22
CA HIS A 28 6.54 7.62 -3.16
C HIS A 28 6.57 6.39 -2.24
N PRO A 29 7.73 6.04 -1.69
CA PRO A 29 7.94 4.74 -1.08
C PRO A 29 7.27 4.70 0.30
N SER A 30 6.35 3.78 0.51
CA SER A 30 5.96 3.39 1.87
C SER A 30 5.48 1.94 1.89
N SER A 31 6.37 1.10 2.41
CA SER A 31 6.06 0.04 3.39
C SER A 31 4.72 -0.70 3.27
N TYR A 32 4.84 -1.96 2.84
CA TYR A 32 4.13 -3.12 3.40
C TYR A 32 3.19 -2.83 4.58
N THR A 33 1.89 -3.11 4.42
CA THR A 33 1.16 -4.13 5.20
C THR A 33 -0.30 -4.24 4.76
N LYS A 34 -0.77 -5.48 4.64
CA LYS A 34 -2.15 -5.87 4.29
C LYS A 34 -2.97 -6.08 5.56
N HIS A 35 -4.25 -5.69 5.50
CA HIS A 35 -5.45 -6.34 6.08
C HIS A 35 -5.49 -6.54 7.62
N LYS A 36 -6.57 -6.27 8.36
CA LYS A 36 -8.01 -6.37 8.07
C LYS A 36 -8.77 -5.71 9.25
N GLN A 37 -9.84 -4.97 8.94
CA GLN A 37 -10.94 -4.69 9.87
C GLN A 37 -12.07 -5.69 9.64
N LYS A 38 -12.75 -6.13 10.71
CA LYS A 38 -14.20 -6.38 10.66
C LYS A 38 -14.85 -6.15 12.05
N ALA A 39 -15.78 -5.20 12.02
CA ALA A 39 -17.02 -5.02 12.78
C ALA A 39 -17.00 -4.80 14.30
N ALA A 40 -17.63 -3.69 14.72
CA ALA A 40 -18.89 -3.71 15.49
C ALA A 40 -19.48 -2.29 15.63
N LEU A 41 -20.79 -2.18 15.48
CA LEU A 41 -21.76 -1.13 15.84
C LEU A 41 -23.11 -1.87 15.62
N GLU A 42 -24.09 -1.96 16.53
CA GLU A 42 -24.55 -1.14 17.66
C GLU A 42 -25.34 -1.99 18.68
N HIS A 43 -25.63 -1.37 19.83
CA HIS A 43 -26.49 -1.86 20.92
C HIS A 43 -27.81 -1.04 21.00
N VAL A 44 -28.74 -1.55 21.84
CA VAL A 44 -29.96 -0.94 22.46
C VAL A 44 -31.26 -1.30 21.71
N SER A 45 -32.00 -2.38 22.04
CA SER A 45 -32.87 -2.72 23.21
C SER A 45 -34.29 -2.11 23.15
N ASP A 46 -35.31 -2.94 22.87
CA ASP A 46 -36.39 -3.35 23.80
C ASP A 46 -37.70 -3.79 23.09
N ALA A 47 -38.44 -4.64 23.82
CA ALA A 47 -39.84 -5.10 23.64
C ALA A 47 -40.12 -6.46 22.96
N GLN A 48 -40.81 -7.30 23.73
CA GLN A 48 -41.22 -8.68 23.51
C GLN A 48 -42.36 -8.84 22.50
N THR A 49 -42.35 -9.92 21.70
CA THR A 49 -43.49 -10.85 21.55
C THR A 49 -43.09 -12.08 20.72
N SER A 50 -43.59 -13.24 21.16
CA SER A 50 -43.44 -14.57 20.57
C SER A 50 -44.11 -14.72 19.21
N PHE A 51 -43.41 -15.21 18.19
CA PHE A 51 -44.01 -16.07 17.16
C PHE A 51 -42.95 -16.91 16.43
N SER A 52 -43.20 -18.21 16.39
CA SER A 52 -42.42 -19.23 15.69
C SER A 52 -42.57 -19.12 14.17
N GLY A 53 -41.46 -19.17 13.43
CA GLY A 53 -41.48 -19.23 11.97
C GLY A 53 -40.10 -19.56 11.40
N SER A 54 -39.91 -20.84 11.05
CA SER A 54 -38.71 -21.35 10.37
C SER A 54 -38.68 -20.90 8.91
N THR A 55 -37.65 -20.17 8.48
CA THR A 55 -37.29 -20.10 7.05
C THR A 55 -35.80 -19.80 6.89
N ARG A 56 -35.07 -20.73 6.25
CA ARG A 56 -33.64 -20.59 5.89
C ARG A 56 -33.47 -19.53 4.80
N VAL A 57 -32.47 -18.66 4.96
CA VAL A 57 -31.92 -17.82 3.87
C VAL A 57 -30.42 -18.10 3.73
N PRO A 58 -29.88 -18.37 2.52
CA PRO A 58 -28.47 -18.71 2.31
C PRO A 58 -27.54 -17.49 2.37
N SER A 59 -26.31 -17.72 2.82
CA SER A 59 -25.24 -16.75 2.97
C SER A 59 -24.66 -16.26 1.63
N SER A 60 -24.72 -14.94 1.41
CA SER A 60 -24.05 -14.27 0.28
C SER A 60 -22.54 -14.21 0.47
N SER A 61 -21.81 -14.75 -0.51
CA SER A 61 -20.36 -14.84 -0.54
C SER A 61 -19.71 -13.52 -0.94
N ARG A 62 -18.71 -13.11 -0.14
CA ARG A 62 -17.80 -12.01 -0.44
C ARG A 62 -16.83 -12.44 -1.52
N ASN A 63 -17.06 -12.07 -2.77
CA ASN A 63 -16.03 -12.15 -3.80
C ASN A 63 -15.14 -10.91 -3.76
N ALA A 64 -14.00 -11.09 -3.12
CA ALA A 64 -12.89 -10.15 -3.08
C ALA A 64 -12.26 -9.96 -4.46
N SER A 65 -11.98 -8.71 -4.81
CA SER A 65 -11.20 -8.25 -5.96
C SER A 65 -9.88 -9.04 -6.07
N LYS A 66 -9.87 -10.07 -6.90
CA LYS A 66 -8.67 -10.87 -7.22
C LYS A 66 -7.94 -10.22 -8.40
N LYS A 67 -6.83 -9.54 -8.05
CA LYS A 67 -5.57 -9.41 -8.82
C LYS A 67 -5.64 -9.53 -10.35
N GLU A 68 -5.81 -8.38 -11.03
CA GLU A 68 -5.41 -8.19 -12.44
C GLU A 68 -3.98 -7.61 -12.54
N GLN A 69 -3.03 -8.16 -11.77
CA GLN A 69 -1.63 -7.71 -11.81
C GLN A 69 -0.74 -8.90 -12.15
N MET A 70 0.03 -8.78 -13.23
CA MET A 70 0.98 -9.80 -13.64
C MET A 70 2.03 -10.04 -12.54
N PRO A 71 2.38 -11.29 -12.23
CA PRO A 71 3.51 -11.59 -11.35
C PRO A 71 4.83 -11.07 -11.96
N PRO A 72 5.80 -10.60 -11.14
CA PRO A 72 7.14 -10.28 -11.63
C PRO A 72 7.82 -11.55 -12.14
N LEU A 73 8.16 -11.60 -13.44
CA LEU A 73 8.77 -12.76 -14.09
C LEU A 73 10.22 -12.44 -14.48
N GLN A 74 11.06 -12.06 -13.51
CA GLN A 74 12.47 -11.72 -13.75
C GLN A 74 13.44 -12.92 -13.77
N THR A 75 12.96 -14.16 -13.56
CA THR A 75 13.82 -15.37 -13.45
C THR A 75 13.30 -16.62 -14.18
N ALA A 76 12.32 -16.49 -15.09
CA ALA A 76 11.70 -17.62 -15.79
C ALA A 76 12.22 -17.82 -17.23
N SER A 77 12.20 -19.06 -17.72
CA SER A 77 12.50 -19.36 -19.13
C SER A 77 11.46 -18.74 -20.07
N LYS A 78 11.88 -18.34 -21.29
CA LYS A 78 11.01 -17.67 -22.30
C LYS A 78 9.66 -18.38 -22.50
N LYS A 79 9.66 -19.71 -22.52
CA LYS A 79 8.45 -20.55 -22.66
C LYS A 79 7.49 -20.42 -21.46
N LYS A 80 8.02 -20.41 -20.24
CA LYS A 80 7.23 -20.29 -19.01
C LYS A 80 6.64 -18.89 -18.84
N THR A 81 7.36 -17.86 -19.27
CA THR A 81 6.88 -16.47 -19.32
C THR A 81 5.74 -16.31 -20.33
N ALA A 82 5.87 -16.89 -21.52
CA ALA A 82 4.82 -16.91 -22.55
C ALA A 82 3.52 -17.58 -22.06
N GLU A 83 3.64 -18.74 -21.40
CA GLU A 83 2.48 -19.46 -20.84
C GLU A 83 1.80 -18.69 -19.71
N ALA A 84 2.57 -18.02 -18.85
CA ALA A 84 2.05 -17.16 -17.80
C ALA A 84 1.32 -15.94 -18.38
N PHE A 85 1.89 -15.32 -19.40
CA PHE A 85 1.28 -14.20 -20.12
C PHE A 85 -0.04 -14.60 -20.78
N LEU A 86 -0.08 -15.73 -21.48
CA LEU A 86 -1.32 -16.24 -22.10
C LEU A 86 -2.41 -16.53 -21.07
N ARG A 87 -2.04 -17.09 -19.90
CA ARG A 87 -2.99 -17.33 -18.82
C ARG A 87 -3.52 -16.03 -18.23
N TRP A 88 -2.66 -15.02 -18.09
CA TRP A 88 -3.06 -13.69 -17.65
C TRP A 88 -3.99 -13.02 -18.67
N ALA A 89 -3.61 -13.01 -19.96
CA ALA A 89 -4.41 -12.43 -21.02
C ALA A 89 -5.81 -13.05 -21.06
N LYS A 90 -5.93 -14.38 -20.94
CA LYS A 90 -7.20 -15.13 -20.82
C LYS A 90 -8.02 -14.84 -19.56
N SER A 91 -7.43 -14.23 -18.54
CA SER A 91 -8.11 -13.90 -17.29
C SER A 91 -8.64 -12.47 -17.24
N LEU A 92 -8.38 -11.68 -18.29
CA LEU A 92 -8.83 -10.29 -18.37
C LEU A 92 -10.34 -10.22 -18.64
N ASP A 93 -10.96 -9.14 -18.18
CA ASP A 93 -12.35 -8.84 -18.49
C ASP A 93 -12.53 -8.66 -20.01
N PRO A 94 -13.61 -9.18 -20.64
CA PRO A 94 -13.85 -9.06 -22.07
C PRO A 94 -13.89 -7.62 -22.61
N LEU A 95 -14.19 -6.63 -21.77
CA LEU A 95 -14.19 -5.19 -22.11
C LEU A 95 -12.81 -4.54 -21.95
N THR A 96 -11.78 -5.30 -21.57
CA THR A 96 -10.41 -4.80 -21.43
C THR A 96 -9.72 -4.72 -22.80
N LEU A 97 -9.11 -3.58 -23.07
CA LEU A 97 -8.28 -3.37 -24.26
C LEU A 97 -6.82 -3.74 -23.95
N VAL A 98 -6.22 -4.55 -24.81
CA VAL A 98 -4.80 -4.91 -24.73
C VAL A 98 -4.10 -4.44 -26.00
N VAL A 99 -3.20 -3.48 -25.84
CA VAL A 99 -2.35 -2.94 -26.90
C VAL A 99 -1.04 -3.72 -26.91
N TYR A 100 -0.64 -4.24 -28.06
CA TYR A 100 0.69 -4.81 -28.29
C TYR A 100 1.45 -3.87 -29.21
N SER A 101 2.60 -3.36 -28.76
CA SER A 101 3.47 -2.50 -29.56
C SER A 101 4.82 -3.18 -29.81
N ASP A 102 5.38 -2.98 -31.00
CA ASP A 102 6.69 -3.48 -31.41
C ASP A 102 7.41 -2.42 -32.27
N GLY A 103 8.74 -2.39 -32.19
CA GLY A 103 9.60 -1.51 -32.97
C GLY A 103 10.65 -2.31 -33.73
N SER A 104 10.95 -1.89 -34.95
CA SER A 104 11.93 -2.58 -35.81
C SER A 104 12.80 -1.59 -36.56
N LEU A 105 14.03 -2.02 -36.86
CA LEU A 105 14.98 -1.31 -37.71
C LEU A 105 15.18 -2.10 -39.00
N SER A 106 15.02 -1.44 -40.14
CA SER A 106 15.35 -2.04 -41.44
C SER A 106 16.86 -2.10 -41.67
N GLU A 107 17.30 -2.95 -42.60
CA GLU A 107 18.72 -3.06 -43.01
C GLU A 107 19.31 -1.73 -43.51
N LYS A 108 18.46 -0.78 -43.92
CA LYS A 108 18.84 0.57 -44.36
C LYS A 108 18.86 1.58 -43.21
N GLY A 109 18.76 1.14 -41.96
CA GLY A 109 18.77 1.98 -40.76
C GLY A 109 17.49 2.80 -40.54
N VAL A 110 16.38 2.45 -41.20
CA VAL A 110 15.09 3.15 -41.02
C VAL A 110 14.30 2.46 -39.91
N ALA A 111 13.97 3.20 -38.85
CA ALA A 111 13.16 2.74 -37.74
C ALA A 111 11.65 2.84 -38.05
N SER A 112 10.89 1.84 -37.58
CA SER A 112 9.44 1.78 -37.77
C SER A 112 8.76 1.12 -36.59
N TYR A 113 7.52 1.52 -36.32
CA TYR A 113 6.71 0.99 -35.24
C TYR A 113 5.45 0.33 -35.77
N GLY A 114 4.93 -0.63 -35.00
CA GLY A 114 3.61 -1.21 -35.22
C GLY A 114 2.91 -1.42 -33.89
N PHE A 115 1.58 -1.34 -33.90
CA PHE A 115 0.75 -1.74 -32.78
C PHE A 115 -0.51 -2.47 -33.23
N THR A 116 -1.05 -3.31 -32.35
CA THR A 116 -2.36 -3.92 -32.52
C THR A 116 -3.13 -3.91 -31.20
N ILE A 117 -4.42 -3.63 -31.28
CA ILE A 117 -5.34 -3.55 -30.15
C ILE A 117 -6.22 -4.79 -30.19
N HIS A 118 -6.26 -5.51 -29.09
CA HIS A 118 -7.09 -6.68 -28.90
C HIS A 118 -8.15 -6.40 -27.85
N GLN A 119 -9.37 -6.88 -28.13
CA GLN A 119 -10.47 -6.98 -27.17
C GLN A 119 -11.00 -8.40 -27.23
N ASP A 120 -11.25 -9.01 -26.07
CA ASP A 120 -11.69 -10.41 -25.96
C ASP A 120 -10.88 -11.38 -26.86
N HIS A 121 -9.55 -11.24 -26.81
CA HIS A 121 -8.57 -12.01 -27.59
C HIS A 121 -8.61 -11.84 -29.11
N SER A 122 -9.50 -11.00 -29.63
CA SER A 122 -9.65 -10.71 -31.05
C SER A 122 -9.01 -9.36 -31.39
N PRO A 123 -8.23 -9.26 -32.48
CA PRO A 123 -7.70 -7.97 -32.93
C PRO A 123 -8.87 -7.11 -33.44
N ILE A 124 -8.98 -5.89 -32.92
CA ILE A 124 -10.03 -4.93 -33.30
C ILE A 124 -9.49 -3.76 -34.12
N PHE A 125 -8.19 -3.44 -33.94
CA PHE A 125 -7.55 -2.33 -34.63
C PHE A 125 -6.04 -2.54 -34.71
N ASP A 126 -5.40 -2.02 -35.74
CA ASP A 126 -3.96 -2.04 -35.91
C ASP A 126 -3.48 -0.76 -36.59
N GLY A 127 -2.21 -0.42 -36.36
CA GLY A 127 -1.57 0.75 -36.92
C GLY A 127 -0.06 0.57 -37.01
N SER A 128 0.57 1.28 -37.94
CA SER A 128 2.02 1.28 -38.10
C SER A 128 2.51 2.56 -38.75
N GLY A 129 3.79 2.87 -38.55
CA GLY A 129 4.41 4.06 -39.12
C GLY A 129 5.93 3.95 -39.17
N ARG A 130 6.55 4.83 -39.97
CA ARG A 130 8.01 4.99 -40.02
C ARG A 130 8.40 6.23 -39.23
N LEU A 131 9.54 6.16 -38.54
CA LEU A 131 10.18 7.32 -37.95
C LEU A 131 11.21 7.88 -38.93
N GLY A 132 11.65 9.11 -38.67
CA GLY A 132 12.90 9.64 -39.23
C GLY A 132 14.13 8.89 -38.69
N PRO A 133 15.33 9.47 -38.78
CA PRO A 133 16.53 8.90 -38.15
C PRO A 133 16.29 8.69 -36.64
N ALA A 134 16.12 7.44 -36.23
CA ALA A 134 15.71 7.06 -34.88
C ALA A 134 16.15 5.62 -34.58
N GLU A 135 16.25 5.27 -33.30
CA GLU A 135 16.58 3.91 -32.86
C GLU A 135 15.33 3.05 -32.66
N VAL A 136 15.52 1.73 -32.53
CA VAL A 136 14.44 0.78 -32.21
C VAL A 136 13.71 1.17 -30.93
N PHE A 137 14.46 1.69 -29.94
CA PHE A 137 13.92 2.20 -28.70
C PHE A 137 12.90 3.33 -28.90
N ASP A 138 13.19 4.27 -29.81
CA ASP A 138 12.29 5.39 -30.13
C ASP A 138 11.05 4.89 -30.87
N ALA A 139 11.21 3.89 -31.75
CA ALA A 139 10.11 3.26 -32.45
C ALA A 139 9.17 2.52 -31.51
N GLU A 140 9.67 1.78 -30.52
CA GLU A 140 8.83 1.10 -29.53
C GLU A 140 8.08 2.08 -28.64
N ALA A 141 8.74 3.16 -28.18
CA ALA A 141 8.09 4.21 -27.40
C ALA A 141 6.97 4.89 -28.21
N THR A 142 7.23 5.16 -29.49
CA THR A 142 6.24 5.74 -30.41
C THR A 142 5.08 4.79 -30.67
N GLY A 143 5.36 3.50 -30.89
CA GLY A 143 4.33 2.47 -31.06
C GLY A 143 3.44 2.31 -29.83
N ALA A 144 4.02 2.41 -28.63
CA ALA A 144 3.26 2.40 -27.38
C ALA A 144 2.36 3.65 -27.24
N LEU A 145 2.86 4.83 -27.61
CA LEU A 145 2.10 6.09 -27.59
C LEU A 145 0.94 6.09 -28.59
N GLU A 146 1.19 5.75 -29.84
CA GLU A 146 0.17 5.71 -30.87
C GLU A 146 -0.87 4.62 -30.60
N GLY A 147 -0.41 3.47 -30.08
CA GLY A 147 -1.30 2.41 -29.59
C GLY A 147 -2.18 2.85 -28.41
N LEU A 148 -1.65 3.65 -27.47
CA LEU A 148 -2.43 4.25 -26.38
C LEU A 148 -3.47 5.24 -26.91
N LYS A 149 -3.09 6.15 -27.82
CA LYS A 149 -4.01 7.11 -28.44
C LYS A 149 -5.15 6.40 -29.16
N ALA A 150 -4.83 5.39 -29.96
CA ALA A 150 -5.83 4.58 -30.66
C ALA A 150 -6.76 3.84 -29.69
N ALA A 151 -6.21 3.25 -28.62
CA ALA A 151 -7.02 2.56 -27.60
C ALA A 151 -7.94 3.51 -26.82
N LEU A 152 -7.49 4.76 -26.58
CA LEU A 152 -8.33 5.79 -25.95
C LEU A 152 -9.49 6.22 -26.86
N ASN A 153 -9.29 6.29 -28.17
CA ASN A 153 -10.33 6.62 -29.14
C ASN A 153 -11.37 5.49 -29.31
N LEU A 154 -10.95 4.23 -29.17
CA LEU A 154 -11.84 3.06 -29.24
C LEU A 154 -12.58 2.78 -27.92
N ARG A 155 -12.22 3.49 -26.86
CA ARG A 155 -12.77 3.25 -25.53
C ARG A 155 -14.22 3.72 -25.45
N GLU A 156 -15.12 2.80 -25.15
CA GLU A 156 -16.57 3.08 -25.03
C GLU A 156 -16.93 3.63 -23.63
N SER A 157 -16.11 3.37 -22.61
CA SER A 157 -16.37 3.83 -21.24
C SER A 157 -15.12 4.21 -20.46
N ALA A 158 -15.23 5.25 -19.64
CA ALA A 158 -14.21 5.72 -18.72
C ALA A 158 -13.78 4.69 -17.64
N SER A 159 -14.46 3.53 -17.54
CA SER A 159 -14.08 2.41 -16.67
C SER A 159 -13.33 1.27 -17.37
N GLN A 160 -13.27 1.25 -18.70
CA GLN A 160 -12.56 0.19 -19.45
C GLN A 160 -11.06 0.25 -19.17
N ASN A 161 -10.47 -0.89 -18.82
CA ASN A 161 -9.04 -0.98 -18.57
C ASN A 161 -8.27 -1.05 -19.90
N ILE A 162 -7.15 -0.34 -19.97
CA ILE A 162 -6.20 -0.42 -21.10
C ILE A 162 -4.87 -0.93 -20.57
N PHE A 163 -4.40 -2.04 -21.15
CA PHE A 163 -3.08 -2.60 -20.91
C PHE A 163 -2.21 -2.43 -22.14
N ILE A 164 -0.94 -2.05 -21.95
CA ILE A 164 0.02 -1.89 -23.04
C ILE A 164 1.18 -2.87 -22.82
N CYS A 165 1.41 -3.73 -23.81
CA CYS A 165 2.40 -4.80 -23.81
C CYS A 165 3.52 -4.44 -24.78
N LEU A 166 4.74 -4.36 -24.25
CA LEU A 166 5.96 -4.09 -25.00
C LEU A 166 7.03 -5.11 -24.58
N ASP A 167 7.95 -5.41 -25.49
CA ASP A 167 9.04 -6.37 -25.29
C ASP A 167 10.33 -5.73 -24.78
N ASN A 168 10.57 -4.45 -25.05
CA ASN A 168 11.72 -3.74 -24.53
C ASN A 168 11.50 -3.19 -23.11
N LEU A 169 12.29 -3.75 -22.19
CA LEU A 169 12.32 -3.37 -20.79
C LEU A 169 12.77 -1.91 -20.57
N ALA A 170 13.71 -1.40 -21.38
CA ALA A 170 14.19 -0.03 -21.26
C ALA A 170 13.07 0.96 -21.60
N ALA A 171 12.36 0.73 -22.72
CA ALA A 171 11.23 1.57 -23.12
C ALA A 171 10.09 1.53 -22.09
N ALA A 172 9.76 0.34 -21.58
CA ALA A 172 8.76 0.17 -20.52
C ALA A 172 9.12 0.94 -19.23
N THR A 173 10.40 0.92 -18.85
CA THR A 173 10.89 1.64 -17.66
C THR A 173 10.79 3.15 -17.86
N CYS A 174 11.14 3.65 -19.04
CA CYS A 174 11.05 5.08 -19.36
C CYS A 174 9.60 5.58 -19.38
N LEU A 175 8.67 4.79 -19.91
CA LEU A 175 7.23 5.09 -19.89
C LEU A 175 6.63 5.14 -18.47
N GLN A 176 7.23 4.44 -17.49
CA GLN A 176 6.75 4.41 -16.09
C GLN A 176 7.20 5.58 -15.22
N GLY A 177 8.17 6.40 -15.65
CA GLY A 177 8.54 7.61 -14.90
C GLY A 177 10.02 8.00 -14.86
N THR A 178 10.90 7.34 -15.62
CA THR A 178 12.30 7.77 -15.81
C THR A 178 12.55 8.09 -17.28
N PRO A 179 12.10 9.25 -17.79
CA PRO A 179 12.30 9.59 -19.20
C PRO A 179 13.80 9.61 -19.53
N SER A 180 14.19 8.94 -20.63
CA SER A 180 15.54 9.00 -21.17
C SER A 180 15.82 10.39 -21.78
N ASP A 181 17.09 10.73 -21.96
CA ASP A 181 17.49 11.98 -22.62
C ASP A 181 17.15 11.99 -24.14
N SER A 182 17.06 10.82 -24.78
CA SER A 182 16.49 10.68 -26.13
C SER A 182 14.96 10.52 -26.07
N SER A 183 14.27 11.03 -27.08
CA SER A 183 12.80 10.91 -27.25
C SER A 183 11.95 11.37 -26.07
N GLN A 184 12.45 12.33 -25.27
CA GLN A 184 11.74 12.90 -24.12
C GLN A 184 10.30 13.30 -24.43
N HIS A 185 10.03 13.90 -25.60
CA HIS A 185 8.69 14.33 -25.97
C HIS A 185 7.68 13.17 -26.04
N ILE A 186 8.08 11.99 -26.55
CA ILE A 186 7.22 10.80 -26.64
C ILE A 186 6.89 10.27 -25.25
N PHE A 187 7.88 10.16 -24.36
CA PHE A 187 7.66 9.70 -22.99
C PHE A 187 6.83 10.68 -22.17
N LEU A 188 7.08 11.99 -22.33
CA LEU A 188 6.31 13.04 -21.66
C LEU A 188 4.88 13.10 -22.18
N GLU A 189 4.66 12.94 -23.49
CA GLU A 189 3.32 12.91 -24.09
C GLU A 189 2.55 11.66 -23.65
N PHE A 190 3.20 10.49 -23.60
CA PHE A 190 2.60 9.26 -23.08
C PHE A 190 2.17 9.43 -21.62
N GLN A 191 3.06 9.95 -20.77
CA GLN A 191 2.73 10.25 -19.38
C GLN A 191 1.67 11.34 -19.27
N ALA A 192 1.68 12.35 -20.14
CA ALA A 192 0.67 13.38 -20.19
C ALA A 192 -0.69 12.79 -20.55
N LEU A 193 -0.81 11.85 -21.50
CA LEU A 193 -2.06 11.18 -21.85
C LEU A 193 -2.58 10.29 -20.72
N VAL A 194 -1.69 9.51 -20.09
CA VAL A 194 -2.08 8.73 -18.91
C VAL A 194 -2.52 9.65 -17.77
N THR A 195 -1.83 10.77 -17.58
CA THR A 195 -2.16 11.76 -16.55
C THR A 195 -3.20 12.80 -16.99
N SER A 196 -3.66 12.83 -18.24
CA SER A 196 -4.71 13.73 -18.76
C SER A 196 -6.09 13.11 -18.61
N HIS A 197 -6.17 11.79 -18.67
CA HIS A 197 -7.26 11.06 -18.03
C HIS A 197 -7.20 11.18 -16.50
N GLY A 198 -6.02 11.39 -15.93
CA GLY A 198 -5.84 11.97 -14.60
C GLY A 198 -5.98 13.50 -14.53
N ALA A 199 -6.15 14.23 -15.64
CA ALA A 199 -6.27 15.68 -15.64
C ALA A 199 -7.68 16.13 -15.31
N ALA A 200 -8.68 15.25 -15.38
CA ALA A 200 -9.93 15.49 -14.67
C ALA A 200 -9.66 15.71 -13.16
N ASP A 201 -8.77 14.93 -12.55
CA ASP A 201 -8.36 15.11 -11.14
C ASP A 201 -7.46 16.35 -10.97
N LYS A 202 -6.56 16.66 -11.91
CA LYS A 202 -5.76 17.91 -11.86
C LYS A 202 -6.63 19.17 -12.04
N LEU A 203 -7.63 19.14 -12.93
CA LEU A 203 -8.59 20.21 -13.18
C LEU A 203 -9.55 20.35 -11.99
N ALA A 204 -10.02 19.26 -11.40
CA ALA A 204 -10.81 19.31 -10.16
C ALA A 204 -10.01 19.88 -8.97
N LYS A 205 -8.72 19.52 -8.86
CA LYS A 205 -7.81 20.11 -7.87
C LYS A 205 -7.51 21.58 -8.16
N ALA A 206 -7.29 21.96 -9.42
CA ALA A 206 -7.12 23.36 -9.81
C ALA A 206 -8.41 24.17 -9.56
N ALA A 207 -9.58 23.58 -9.81
CA ALA A 207 -10.88 24.18 -9.52
C ALA A 207 -11.13 24.35 -8.01
N SER A 208 -10.47 23.56 -7.15
CA SER A 208 -10.53 23.74 -5.70
C SER A 208 -9.84 25.04 -5.23
N SER A 209 -8.99 25.63 -6.06
CA SER A 209 -8.36 26.93 -5.82
C SER A 209 -9.18 28.12 -6.35
N LEU A 210 -10.32 27.87 -7.01
CA LEU A 210 -11.23 28.93 -7.43
C LEU A 210 -12.02 29.47 -6.23
N PRO A 211 -12.41 30.75 -6.25
CA PRO A 211 -13.24 31.32 -5.20
C PRO A 211 -14.57 30.57 -5.09
N GLU A 212 -15.03 30.36 -3.85
CA GLU A 212 -16.30 29.69 -3.57
C GLU A 212 -17.45 30.47 -4.24
N PRO A 213 -18.41 29.80 -4.89
CA PRO A 213 -19.53 30.49 -5.54
C PRO A 213 -20.33 31.31 -4.54
N ALA A 214 -20.69 32.54 -4.91
CA ALA A 214 -21.45 33.44 -4.05
C ALA A 214 -22.78 32.79 -3.62
N GLY A 215 -22.98 32.62 -2.31
CA GLY A 215 -24.20 32.03 -1.74
C GLY A 215 -24.26 30.50 -1.73
N ALA A 216 -23.16 29.81 -2.04
CA ALA A 216 -23.09 28.35 -1.93
C ALA A 216 -23.38 27.89 -0.50
N ARG A 217 -24.34 26.97 -0.34
CA ARG A 217 -24.62 26.32 0.95
C ARG A 217 -23.88 24.99 1.03
N PRO A 218 -23.19 24.69 2.14
CA PRO A 218 -22.52 23.41 2.29
C PRO A 218 -23.53 22.25 2.24
N THR A 219 -23.15 21.18 1.55
CA THR A 219 -23.99 19.98 1.47
C THR A 219 -24.02 19.24 2.82
N LEU A 220 -25.09 18.47 3.06
CA LEU A 220 -25.19 17.62 4.25
C LEU A 220 -24.00 16.64 4.37
N ALA A 221 -23.49 16.13 3.24
CA ALA A 221 -22.32 15.25 3.22
C ALA A 221 -21.05 15.97 3.72
N TYR A 222 -20.85 17.22 3.31
CA TYR A 222 -19.75 18.06 3.78
C TYR A 222 -19.87 18.35 5.29
N LEU A 223 -21.05 18.74 5.76
CA LEU A 223 -21.29 19.00 7.20
C LEU A 223 -21.04 17.74 8.05
N ARG A 224 -21.50 16.57 7.59
CA ARG A 224 -21.21 15.27 8.23
C ARG A 224 -19.72 14.91 8.21
N SER A 225 -18.99 15.33 7.18
CA SER A 225 -17.53 15.14 7.12
C SER A 225 -16.83 15.98 8.18
N ILE A 226 -17.15 17.27 8.26
CA ILE A 226 -16.63 18.18 9.29
C ILE A 226 -16.96 17.69 10.69
N ALA A 227 -18.22 17.31 10.94
CA ALA A 227 -18.63 16.81 12.25
C ALA A 227 -17.84 15.57 12.69
N ARG A 228 -17.44 14.70 11.74
CA ARG A 228 -16.59 13.53 12.01
C ARG A 228 -15.11 13.87 12.16
N GLN A 229 -14.64 14.95 11.54
CA GLN A 229 -13.24 15.34 11.54
C GLN A 229 -12.87 16.23 12.74
N LYS A 230 -13.73 17.19 13.10
CA LYS A 230 -13.49 18.12 14.22
C LYS A 230 -13.08 17.44 15.54
N PRO A 231 -13.73 16.37 16.02
CA PRO A 231 -13.33 15.69 17.25
C PRO A 231 -11.92 15.06 17.15
N LYS A 232 -11.51 14.61 15.96
CA LYS A 232 -10.18 14.03 15.74
C LYS A 232 -9.10 15.09 15.78
N ASP A 233 -9.32 16.21 15.09
CA ASP A 233 -8.37 17.32 15.03
C ASP A 233 -8.21 17.99 16.40
N THR A 234 -9.32 18.21 17.11
CA THR A 234 -9.32 18.76 18.47
C THR A 234 -8.60 17.84 19.45
N PHE A 235 -8.82 16.52 19.36
CA PHE A 235 -8.11 15.53 20.17
C PHE A 235 -6.60 15.50 19.86
N GLU A 236 -6.21 15.53 18.59
CA GLU A 236 -4.80 15.54 18.18
C GLU A 236 -4.08 16.81 18.64
N THR A 237 -4.76 17.97 18.55
CA THR A 237 -4.25 19.25 19.03
C THR A 237 -4.08 19.25 20.56
N TRP A 238 -5.11 18.80 21.28
CA TRP A 238 -5.07 18.68 22.73
C TRP A 238 -3.98 17.70 23.20
N TRP A 239 -3.85 16.55 22.54
CA TRP A 239 -2.82 15.56 22.87
C TRP A 239 -1.43 16.12 22.66
N SER A 240 -1.18 16.81 21.54
CA SER A 240 0.12 17.43 21.26
C SER A 240 0.52 18.48 22.31
N ALA A 241 -0.45 19.27 22.80
CA ALA A 241 -0.23 20.27 23.84
C ALA A 241 -0.06 19.65 25.24
N SER A 242 -0.95 18.72 25.61
CA SER A 242 -1.12 18.24 26.99
C SER A 242 -0.39 16.92 27.28
N ALA A 243 0.17 16.24 26.28
CA ALA A 243 0.82 14.95 26.47
C ALA A 243 1.93 15.05 27.53
N PRO A 244 1.97 14.15 28.52
CA PRO A 244 3.08 14.06 29.45
C PRO A 244 4.40 13.90 28.70
N GLU A 245 5.47 14.49 29.22
CA GLU A 245 6.82 14.46 28.65
C GLU A 245 7.28 13.03 28.29
N GLN A 246 6.85 12.06 29.08
CA GLN A 246 7.13 10.64 28.85
C GLN A 246 6.49 10.11 27.56
N TYR A 247 5.23 10.47 27.29
CA TYR A 247 4.53 10.09 26.06
C TYR A 247 5.03 10.87 24.84
N LYS A 248 5.48 12.13 25.01
CA LYS A 248 6.12 12.91 23.94
C LYS A 248 7.34 12.17 23.37
N ARG A 249 8.17 11.58 24.23
CA ARG A 249 9.38 10.82 23.84
C ARG A 249 9.07 9.51 23.08
N LEU A 250 7.90 8.92 23.30
CA LEU A 250 7.48 7.68 22.64
C LEU A 250 6.98 7.90 21.21
N ASN A 251 6.74 9.16 20.81
CA ASN A 251 6.24 9.54 19.48
C ASN A 251 4.98 8.77 19.06
N LEU A 252 4.08 8.50 20.02
CA LEU A 252 2.80 7.84 19.75
C LEU A 252 1.83 8.84 19.10
N LYS A 253 1.16 8.41 18.02
CA LYS A 253 0.15 9.23 17.34
C LYS A 253 -1.14 9.27 18.16
N ALA A 254 -1.67 10.47 18.38
CA ALA A 254 -3.02 10.63 18.90
C ALA A 254 -4.00 9.93 17.97
N THR A 255 -4.74 8.94 18.47
CA THR A 255 -5.67 8.18 17.64
C THR A 255 -6.99 8.03 18.40
N THR A 256 -8.10 8.42 17.78
CA THR A 256 -9.46 8.19 18.33
C THR A 256 -10.02 6.82 17.95
N GLY A 257 -9.31 6.06 17.12
CA GLY A 257 -9.63 4.68 16.75
C GLY A 257 -8.97 3.65 17.65
N CYS A 258 -9.21 2.36 17.36
CA CYS A 258 -8.61 1.23 18.07
C CYS A 258 -7.13 1.09 17.68
N PRO A 259 -6.16 1.32 18.60
CA PRO A 259 -4.75 1.20 18.29
C PRO A 259 -4.34 -0.28 18.20
N PRO A 260 -3.34 -0.62 17.37
CA PRO A 260 -2.94 -2.01 17.12
C PRO A 260 -2.48 -2.76 18.38
N GLU A 261 -2.04 -2.04 19.43
CA GLU A 261 -1.70 -2.61 20.72
C GLU A 261 -2.87 -3.36 21.39
N LEU A 262 -4.12 -2.98 21.10
CA LEU A 262 -5.30 -3.65 21.68
C LEU A 262 -5.51 -5.07 21.14
N SER A 263 -4.83 -5.48 20.07
CA SER A 263 -4.86 -6.88 19.63
C SER A 263 -3.91 -7.78 20.43
N LEU A 264 -3.09 -7.21 21.32
CA LEU A 264 -2.18 -7.99 22.16
C LEU A 264 -2.94 -8.80 23.23
N PRO A 265 -2.40 -9.96 23.65
CA PRO A 265 -2.90 -10.64 24.85
C PRO A 265 -2.89 -9.71 26.07
N ARG A 266 -3.92 -9.80 26.92
CA ARG A 266 -4.13 -8.90 28.07
C ARG A 266 -2.88 -8.70 28.94
N ALA A 267 -2.12 -9.77 29.21
CA ALA A 267 -0.90 -9.69 30.00
C ALA A 267 0.21 -8.87 29.32
N ALA A 268 0.42 -9.06 28.01
CA ALA A 268 1.42 -8.31 27.25
C ALA A 268 1.03 -6.82 27.14
N LEU A 269 -0.26 -6.55 26.89
CA LEU A 269 -0.79 -5.20 26.87
C LEU A 269 -0.61 -4.50 28.23
N HIS A 270 -0.89 -5.20 29.33
CA HIS A 270 -0.70 -4.67 30.68
C HIS A 270 0.76 -4.23 30.93
N HIS A 271 1.75 -5.05 30.59
CA HIS A 271 3.16 -4.70 30.78
C HIS A 271 3.61 -3.54 29.87
N LEU A 272 3.12 -3.49 28.63
CA LEU A 272 3.42 -2.40 27.71
C LEU A 272 2.85 -1.07 28.23
N LEU A 273 1.58 -1.05 28.64
CA LEU A 273 0.94 0.14 29.21
C LEU A 273 1.59 0.57 30.52
N ALA A 274 2.00 -0.38 31.36
CA ALA A 274 2.76 -0.08 32.56
C ALA A 274 4.09 0.59 32.22
N ALA A 275 4.86 0.06 31.25
CA ALA A 275 6.12 0.68 30.83
C ALA A 275 5.93 2.10 30.26
N ARG A 276 4.84 2.34 29.52
CA ARG A 276 4.50 3.66 28.94
C ARG A 276 4.09 4.69 29.99
N SER A 277 3.23 4.29 30.93
CA SER A 277 2.67 5.16 31.96
C SER A 277 3.54 5.26 33.21
N ARG A 278 4.53 4.37 33.35
CA ARG A 278 5.29 4.12 34.59
C ARG A 278 4.40 3.72 35.78
N HIS A 279 3.18 3.30 35.52
CA HIS A 279 2.25 2.79 36.52
C HIS A 279 2.23 1.27 36.45
N GLY A 280 2.80 0.63 37.46
CA GLY A 280 2.96 -0.81 37.51
C GLY A 280 3.97 -1.19 38.58
N ASP A 281 4.52 -2.38 38.43
CA ASP A 281 5.51 -2.95 39.35
C ASP A 281 6.91 -2.36 39.09
N PHE A 282 7.06 -1.07 39.40
CA PHE A 282 8.31 -0.33 39.33
C PHE A 282 8.61 0.30 40.68
N ALA A 283 9.89 0.34 41.04
CA ALA A 283 10.32 0.84 42.34
C ALA A 283 9.80 2.25 42.62
N ALA A 284 9.95 3.16 41.65
CA ALA A 284 9.51 4.55 41.77
C ALA A 284 7.98 4.71 41.95
N TYR A 285 7.18 3.76 41.47
CA TYR A 285 5.74 3.77 41.70
C TYR A 285 5.42 3.34 43.13
N HIS A 286 5.96 2.20 43.56
CA HIS A 286 5.73 1.68 44.91
C HIS A 286 6.25 2.62 46.01
N GLU A 287 7.40 3.27 45.81
CA GLU A 287 7.94 4.27 46.74
C GLU A 287 7.07 5.52 46.82
N ARG A 288 6.49 5.96 45.70
CA ARG A 288 5.61 7.14 45.68
C ARG A 288 4.31 6.90 46.45
N PHE A 289 3.83 5.66 46.48
CA PHE A 289 2.56 5.27 47.11
C PHE A 289 2.73 4.47 48.41
N ASP A 290 3.97 4.33 48.88
CA ASP A 290 4.34 3.67 50.15
C ASP A 290 3.77 2.25 50.31
N HIS A 291 4.03 1.39 49.32
CA HIS A 291 3.61 -0.01 49.38
C HIS A 291 4.65 -0.88 50.11
N ASP A 292 4.32 -1.34 51.32
CA ASP A 292 5.22 -2.09 52.22
C ASP A 292 5.67 -3.47 51.70
N ASP A 293 4.83 -4.14 50.92
CA ASP A 293 5.02 -5.51 50.44
C ASP A 293 5.66 -5.59 49.04
N ALA A 294 6.08 -4.45 48.48
CA ALA A 294 6.53 -4.36 47.11
C ALA A 294 7.99 -4.78 46.92
N ARG A 295 8.23 -5.72 46.00
CA ARG A 295 9.61 -6.04 45.56
C ARG A 295 10.14 -4.95 44.62
N LEU A 296 10.90 -4.01 45.17
CA LEU A 296 11.50 -2.89 44.41
C LEU A 296 12.65 -3.30 43.48
N VAL A 297 13.19 -4.51 43.66
CA VAL A 297 14.40 -4.99 42.97
C VAL A 297 14.08 -6.25 42.17
N CYS A 298 14.63 -6.32 40.96
CA CYS A 298 14.59 -7.52 40.12
C CYS A 298 15.50 -8.60 40.69
N SER A 299 15.27 -9.87 40.34
CA SER A 299 16.16 -10.97 40.77
C SER A 299 17.63 -10.81 40.33
N CYS A 300 17.92 -9.93 39.36
CA CYS A 300 19.29 -9.55 38.99
C CYS A 300 19.95 -8.53 39.93
N GLY A 301 19.28 -8.09 40.99
CA GLY A 301 19.78 -7.12 41.98
C GLY A 301 19.64 -5.65 41.59
N ARG A 302 19.07 -5.34 40.42
CA ARG A 302 18.82 -3.95 39.98
C ARG A 302 17.39 -3.51 40.27
N ARG A 303 17.22 -2.21 40.52
CA ARG A 303 15.91 -1.58 40.74
C ARG A 303 14.98 -1.79 39.54
N LYS A 304 13.71 -2.10 39.82
CA LYS A 304 12.68 -2.25 38.79
C LYS A 304 12.36 -0.89 38.18
N ALA A 305 12.59 -0.78 36.87
CA ALA A 305 12.32 0.40 36.07
C ALA A 305 11.63 0.01 34.75
N PRO A 306 10.88 0.94 34.11
CA PRO A 306 10.19 0.68 32.84
C PRO A 306 11.09 0.14 31.72
N ASP A 307 12.34 0.57 31.69
CA ASP A 307 13.37 0.19 30.72
C ASP A 307 14.26 -0.97 31.21
N HIS A 308 14.06 -1.47 32.43
CA HIS A 308 14.93 -2.48 33.05
C HIS A 308 15.01 -3.77 32.21
N ILE A 309 13.93 -4.14 31.53
CA ILE A 309 13.89 -5.29 30.61
C ILE A 309 14.94 -5.22 29.50
N PHE A 310 15.39 -4.03 29.08
CA PHE A 310 16.42 -3.90 28.05
C PHE A 310 17.85 -4.08 28.60
N TYR A 311 18.02 -3.93 29.92
CA TYR A 311 19.33 -3.90 30.59
C TYR A 311 19.54 -5.03 31.61
N CYS A 312 18.55 -5.90 31.80
CA CYS A 312 18.63 -6.96 32.80
C CYS A 312 19.69 -8.01 32.43
N ARG A 313 20.66 -8.22 33.32
CA ARG A 313 21.78 -9.17 33.11
C ARG A 313 21.33 -10.63 33.06
N ARG A 314 20.20 -10.95 33.69
CA ARG A 314 19.60 -12.31 33.67
C ARG A 314 18.91 -12.65 32.35
N ILE A 315 18.70 -11.69 31.46
CA ILE A 315 18.22 -11.99 30.11
C ILE A 315 19.38 -12.57 29.29
N PRO A 316 19.21 -13.77 28.69
CA PRO A 316 20.22 -14.38 27.83
C PRO A 316 20.61 -13.46 26.66
N PRO A 317 21.91 -13.37 26.29
CA PRO A 317 22.39 -12.50 25.21
C PRO A 317 21.62 -12.65 23.88
N ARG A 318 21.21 -13.87 23.54
CA ARG A 318 20.43 -14.18 22.32
C ARG A 318 19.07 -13.47 22.21
N TYR A 319 18.50 -13.05 23.34
CA TYR A 319 17.22 -12.32 23.35
C TYR A 319 17.40 -10.82 23.53
N ARG A 320 18.62 -10.33 23.84
CA ARG A 320 18.84 -8.91 24.12
C ARG A 320 18.67 -8.10 22.84
N MET A 321 17.88 -7.04 22.94
CA MET A 321 17.71 -6.08 21.86
C MET A 321 18.99 -5.27 21.65
N ARG A 322 19.36 -5.00 20.39
CA ARG A 322 20.46 -4.08 20.07
C ARG A 322 20.02 -2.64 20.38
N LEU A 323 20.81 -1.96 21.22
CA LEU A 323 20.54 -0.59 21.68
C LEU A 323 21.35 0.49 20.94
N ALA A 324 22.34 0.09 20.14
CA ALA A 324 23.15 1.02 19.35
C ALA A 324 22.36 1.55 18.12
N PRO A 325 22.54 2.82 17.71
CA PRO A 325 23.53 3.79 18.21
C PRO A 325 23.08 4.57 19.45
N SER A 326 21.78 4.69 19.70
CA SER A 326 21.23 5.43 20.84
C SER A 326 20.32 4.54 21.68
N PRO A 327 20.72 4.17 22.91
CA PRO A 327 19.92 3.31 23.77
C PRO A 327 18.55 3.89 24.09
N ASN A 328 18.48 5.19 24.39
CA ASN A 328 17.23 5.87 24.69
C ASN A 328 16.27 5.87 23.50
N ALA A 329 16.77 6.12 22.28
CA ALA A 329 15.94 6.07 21.08
C ALA A 329 15.42 4.66 20.81
N ALA A 330 16.27 3.64 20.97
CA ALA A 330 15.89 2.24 20.75
C ALA A 330 14.84 1.77 21.78
N VAL A 331 15.02 2.10 23.05
CA VAL A 331 14.06 1.79 24.13
C VAL A 331 12.73 2.52 23.90
N ASN A 332 12.76 3.82 23.63
CA ASN A 332 11.54 4.59 23.37
C ASN A 332 10.81 4.11 22.11
N PHE A 333 11.55 3.66 21.09
CA PHE A 333 10.96 3.09 19.89
C PHE A 333 10.29 1.74 20.18
N ALA A 334 10.94 0.87 20.96
CA ALA A 334 10.42 -0.44 21.34
C ALA A 334 9.25 -0.38 22.34
N ILE A 335 9.19 0.62 23.22
CA ILE A 335 8.03 0.86 24.10
C ILE A 335 6.93 1.63 23.34
N GLY A 336 7.32 2.49 22.40
CA GLY A 336 6.46 3.35 21.61
C GLY A 336 5.94 2.67 20.35
N LYS A 337 6.32 3.20 19.18
CA LYS A 337 5.80 2.80 17.86
C LYS A 337 5.98 1.32 17.53
N ASP A 338 7.11 0.72 17.92
CA ASP A 338 7.45 -0.67 17.61
C ASP A 338 7.34 -1.56 18.86
N PHE A 339 6.15 -1.52 19.46
CA PHE A 339 5.81 -2.30 20.66
C PHE A 339 6.00 -3.81 20.48
N THR A 340 6.03 -4.31 19.24
CA THR A 340 6.27 -5.73 18.95
C THR A 340 7.61 -6.20 19.51
N LYS A 341 8.67 -5.37 19.42
CA LYS A 341 9.98 -5.67 20.00
C LYS A 341 9.95 -5.83 21.51
N PHE A 342 9.20 -4.98 22.20
CA PHE A 342 9.03 -5.09 23.66
C PHE A 342 8.27 -6.37 24.03
N VAL A 343 7.19 -6.68 23.30
CA VAL A 343 6.38 -7.87 23.54
C VAL A 343 7.19 -9.15 23.27
N ASP A 344 7.92 -9.20 22.16
CA ASP A 344 8.77 -10.34 21.80
C ASP A 344 9.91 -10.51 22.80
N LEU A 345 10.58 -9.44 23.21
CA LEU A 345 11.61 -9.47 24.25
C LEU A 345 11.06 -10.04 25.56
N SER A 346 9.92 -9.52 26.02
CA SER A 346 9.24 -9.96 27.24
C SER A 346 8.86 -11.44 27.18
N LYS A 347 8.26 -11.86 26.07
CA LYS A 347 7.80 -13.24 25.87
C LYS A 347 8.97 -14.22 25.77
N ASN A 348 9.96 -13.93 24.91
CA ASN A 348 11.07 -14.83 24.62
C ASN A 348 12.02 -15.02 25.82
N SER A 349 12.17 -13.98 26.64
CA SER A 349 12.98 -14.07 27.86
C SER A 349 12.19 -14.51 29.10
N ALA A 350 10.86 -14.70 28.96
CA ALA A 350 9.94 -14.91 30.09
C ALA A 350 10.15 -13.89 31.22
N PHE A 351 10.40 -12.62 30.86
CA PHE A 351 10.94 -11.61 31.77
C PHE A 351 10.06 -11.41 33.01
N PHE A 352 8.79 -11.06 32.81
CA PHE A 352 7.86 -10.79 33.91
C PHE A 352 7.35 -12.04 34.63
N GLY A 353 7.66 -13.24 34.11
CA GLY A 353 7.27 -14.51 34.74
C GLY A 353 8.38 -15.12 35.59
N LYS A 354 9.62 -15.12 35.10
CA LYS A 354 10.75 -15.85 35.71
C LYS A 354 11.88 -14.95 36.21
N ILE A 355 12.13 -13.83 35.54
CA ILE A 355 13.30 -12.99 35.82
C ILE A 355 12.95 -11.86 36.78
N CYS A 356 11.87 -11.15 36.50
CA CYS A 356 11.42 -9.98 37.24
C CYS A 356 9.93 -10.11 37.52
N PRO A 357 9.52 -11.09 38.37
CA PRO A 357 8.13 -11.25 38.74
C PRO A 357 7.66 -10.09 39.63
N ARG A 358 6.33 -9.93 39.68
CA ARG A 358 5.67 -8.90 40.48
C ARG A 358 5.92 -9.10 41.97
N HIS A 359 5.81 -10.35 42.41
CA HIS A 359 5.91 -10.77 43.80
C HIS A 359 6.99 -11.79 44.04
#